data_AF-X1IZU5-F1
#
_entry.id   AF-X1IZU5-F1
#
_cell.length_a   1.000
_cell.length_b   1.000
_cell.length_c   1.000
_cell.angle_alpha   90.00
_cell.angle_beta   90.00
_cell.angle_gamma   90.00
#
_symmetry.space_group_name_H-M   'P 1'
#
loop_
_entity.id
_entity.type
_entity.pdbx_description
1 polymer ?
#
loop_
_entity_poly.entity_id
_entity_poly.type
_entity_poly.pdbx_seq_one_letter_code
_entity_poly.pdbx_strand_id
1 'polypeptide(L)'
;EVPLPMIGMALLGLGHGLIFPSSAGMVKEKTKGSESGVATGTFYALIVAGVAIGGPVSGFTLQVFNPQFTLALGIIVPLIIAVVLLALFKYLKKE
;
A
#
# COMPACT_ATOMS: atom_id res chain seq x y z
N GLU A 1 -8.26 -27.43 -10.42
CA GLU A 1 -7.59 -26.92 -9.20
C GLU A 1 -7.30 -25.45 -9.40
N VAL A 2 -7.54 -24.58 -8.42
CA VAL A 2 -7.19 -23.14 -8.54
C VAL A 2 -5.75 -22.97 -8.10
N PRO A 3 -4.80 -22.64 -9.00
CA PRO A 3 -3.42 -22.32 -8.64
C PRO A 3 -3.35 -21.33 -7.46
N LEU A 4 -2.53 -21.67 -6.46
CA LEU A 4 -2.29 -20.86 -5.27
C LEU A 4 -1.99 -19.36 -5.57
N PRO A 5 -1.24 -19.00 -6.64
CA PRO A 5 -1.04 -17.59 -7.01
C PRO A 5 -2.33 -16.85 -7.36
N MET A 6 -3.33 -17.52 -7.95
CA MET A 6 -4.61 -16.89 -8.28
C MET A 6 -5.43 -16.57 -7.02
N ILE A 7 -5.36 -17.42 -6.00
CA ILE A 7 -5.96 -17.14 -4.69
C ILE A 7 -5.30 -15.91 -4.07
N GLY A 8 -3.96 -15.83 -4.13
CA GLY A 8 -3.21 -14.66 -3.66
C GLY A 8 -3.59 -13.38 -4.38
N MET A 9 -3.71 -13.42 -5.71
CA MET A 9 -4.14 -12.27 -6.52
C MET A 9 -5.59 -11.86 -6.24
N ALA A 10 -6.49 -12.81 -6.01
CA ALA A 10 -7.87 -12.52 -5.61
C ALA A 10 -7.93 -11.81 -4.26
N LEU A 11 -7.19 -12.29 -3.25
CA LEU A 11 -7.11 -11.65 -1.94
C LEU A 11 -6.49 -10.25 -2.03
N LEU A 12 -5.43 -10.09 -2.81
CA LEU A 12 -4.81 -8.78 -3.07
C LEU A 12 -5.83 -7.83 -3.72
N GLY A 13 -6.55 -8.28 -4.74
CA GLY A 13 -7.56 -7.50 -5.44
C GLY A 13 -8.71 -7.07 -4.53
N LEU A 14 -9.21 -7.97 -3.68
CA LEU A 14 -10.24 -7.66 -2.69
C LEU A 14 -9.74 -6.63 -1.66
N GLY A 15 -8.56 -6.85 -1.08
CA GLY A 15 -7.97 -5.91 -0.13
C GLY A 15 -7.74 -4.53 -0.73
N HIS A 16 -7.18 -4.48 -1.95
CA HIS A 16 -6.96 -3.24 -2.68
C HIS A 16 -8.29 -2.54 -3.00
N GLY A 17 -9.29 -3.28 -3.49
CA GLY A 17 -10.60 -2.75 -3.86
C GLY A 17 -11.41 -2.23 -2.68
N LEU A 18 -11.13 -2.68 -1.46
CA LEU A 18 -11.74 -2.12 -0.24
C LEU A 18 -11.00 -0.87 0.25
N ILE A 19 -9.66 -0.87 0.22
CA ILE A 19 -8.86 0.19 0.84
C ILE A 19 -8.75 1.42 -0.08
N PHE A 20 -8.47 1.21 -1.37
CA PHE A 20 -8.14 2.28 -2.30
C PHE A 20 -9.30 3.25 -2.55
N PRO A 21 -10.51 2.83 -2.97
CA PRO A 21 -11.60 3.77 -3.24
C PRO A 21 -12.09 4.47 -1.97
N SER A 22 -12.11 3.79 -0.83
CA SER A 22 -12.43 4.43 0.45
C SER A 22 -11.41 5.51 0.82
N SER A 23 -10.12 5.26 0.61
CA SER A 23 -9.06 6.24 0.87
C SER A 23 -9.15 7.43 -0.07
N ALA A 24 -9.36 7.19 -1.38
CA ALA A 24 -9.53 8.24 -2.37
C ALA A 24 -10.76 9.11 -2.07
N GLY A 25 -11.88 8.49 -1.68
CA GLY A 25 -13.09 9.18 -1.25
C GLY A 25 -12.85 10.09 -0.03
N MET A 26 -12.15 9.58 0.99
CA MET A 26 -11.79 10.38 2.18
C MET A 26 -10.91 11.58 1.84
N VAL A 27 -9.92 11.41 0.95
CA VAL A 27 -9.07 12.53 0.49
C VAL A 27 -9.93 13.60 -0.17
N LYS A 28 -10.88 13.21 -1.02
CA LYS A 28 -11.79 14.16 -1.67
C LYS A 28 -12.71 14.87 -0.69
N GLU A 29 -13.30 14.13 0.26
CA GLU A 29 -14.27 14.66 1.22
C GLU A 29 -13.63 15.63 2.23
N LYS A 30 -12.40 15.33 2.68
CA LYS A 30 -11.73 16.11 3.73
C LYS A 30 -10.89 17.27 3.21
N THR A 31 -10.72 17.38 1.90
CA THR A 31 -9.91 18.47 1.30
C THR A 31 -10.79 19.62 0.83
N LYS A 32 -10.37 20.85 1.11
CA LYS A 32 -11.03 22.06 0.57
C LYS A 32 -10.95 22.08 -0.96
N GLY A 33 -11.96 22.64 -1.63
CA GLY A 33 -12.02 22.69 -3.09
C GLY A 33 -10.77 23.31 -3.76
N SER A 34 -10.19 24.34 -3.15
CA SER A 34 -8.96 25.00 -3.64
C SER A 34 -7.70 24.13 -3.60
N GLU A 35 -7.67 23.12 -2.73
CA GLU A 35 -6.50 22.24 -2.52
C GLU A 35 -6.73 20.83 -3.06
N SER A 36 -7.94 20.54 -3.56
CA SER A 36 -8.36 19.20 -3.98
C SER A 36 -7.44 18.59 -5.05
N GLY A 37 -6.94 19.40 -5.97
CA GLY A 37 -5.98 18.97 -6.99
C GLY A 37 -4.66 18.50 -6.39
N VAL A 38 -4.09 19.26 -5.45
CA VAL A 38 -2.82 18.93 -4.78
C VAL A 38 -2.98 17.71 -3.88
N ALA A 39 -4.06 17.62 -3.11
CA ALA A 39 -4.31 16.48 -2.24
C ALA A 39 -4.51 15.17 -3.03
N THR A 40 -5.32 15.23 -4.09
CA THR A 40 -5.53 14.07 -4.98
C THR A 40 -4.22 13.70 -5.68
N GLY A 41 -3.52 14.67 -6.25
CA GLY A 41 -2.23 14.46 -6.91
C GLY A 41 -1.21 13.81 -5.97
N THR A 42 -1.10 14.28 -4.73
CA THR A 42 -0.18 13.71 -3.72
C THR A 42 -0.55 12.27 -3.36
N PHE A 43 -1.84 11.99 -3.14
CA PHE A 43 -2.32 10.64 -2.85
C PHE A 43 -1.95 9.64 -3.96
N TYR A 44 -2.22 9.99 -5.22
CA TYR A 44 -1.87 9.13 -6.35
C TYR A 44 -0.37 9.06 -6.59
N ALA A 45 0.36 10.16 -6.40
CA ALA A 45 1.82 10.18 -6.54
C ALA A 45 2.50 9.22 -5.55
N LEU A 46 2.01 9.14 -4.31
CA LEU A 46 2.53 8.18 -3.32
C LEU A 46 2.29 6.73 -3.75
N ILE A 47 1.12 6.43 -4.32
CA ILE A 47 0.82 5.09 -4.84
C ILE A 47 1.77 4.74 -6.00
N VAL A 48 1.92 5.65 -6.96
CA VAL A 48 2.82 5.46 -8.11
C VAL A 48 4.26 5.30 -7.65
N ALA A 49 4.73 6.12 -6.71
CA ALA A 49 6.07 5.99 -6.13
C ALA A 49 6.27 4.63 -5.46
N GLY A 50 5.27 4.15 -4.70
CA GLY A 50 5.28 2.82 -4.11
C GLY A 50 5.44 1.71 -5.16
N VAL A 51 4.71 1.78 -6.27
CA VAL A 51 4.83 0.80 -7.38
C VAL A 51 6.19 0.92 -8.08
N ALA A 52 6.63 2.15 -8.36
CA ALA A 52 7.89 2.44 -9.04
C ALA A 52 9.12 1.95 -8.26
N ILE A 53 9.08 1.98 -6.93
CA ILE A 53 10.13 1.46 -6.06
C ILE A 53 9.94 -0.04 -5.80
N GLY A 54 8.71 -0.47 -5.51
CA GLY A 54 8.39 -1.83 -5.13
C GLY A 54 8.68 -2.87 -6.22
N GLY A 55 8.44 -2.52 -7.50
CA GLY A 55 8.75 -3.39 -8.63
C GLY A 55 10.25 -3.74 -8.72
N PRO A 56 11.16 -2.75 -8.86
CA PRO A 56 12.60 -2.98 -8.85
C PRO A 56 13.12 -3.68 -7.59
N VAL A 57 12.63 -3.30 -6.41
CA VAL A 57 13.04 -3.94 -5.14
C VAL A 57 12.63 -5.42 -5.13
N SER A 58 11.41 -5.73 -5.56
CA SER A 58 10.93 -7.12 -5.66
C SER A 58 11.68 -7.92 -6.71
N GLY A 59 12.01 -7.30 -7.86
CA GLY A 59 12.81 -7.92 -8.89
C GLY A 59 14.23 -8.24 -8.41
N PHE A 60 14.86 -7.31 -7.69
CA PHE A 60 16.18 -7.51 -7.10
C PHE A 60 16.18 -8.61 -6.03
N THR A 61 15.22 -8.59 -5.10
CA THR A 61 15.15 -9.62 -4.05
C THR A 61 14.86 -11.01 -4.62
N LEU A 62 14.08 -11.10 -5.71
CA LEU A 62 13.86 -12.35 -6.41
C LEU A 62 15.15 -12.91 -7.05
N GLN A 63 16.03 -12.04 -7.56
CA GLN A 63 17.31 -12.45 -8.15
C GLN A 63 18.33 -12.91 -7.11
N VAL A 64 18.34 -12.28 -5.93
CA VAL A 64 19.32 -12.57 -4.87
C VAL A 64 18.88 -13.72 -3.95
N PHE A 65 17.58 -13.86 -3.73
CA PHE A 65 17.02 -14.83 -2.80
C PHE A 65 16.12 -15.84 -3.52
N ASN A 66 14.95 -16.16 -2.95
CA ASN A 66 13.97 -17.07 -3.52
C ASN A 66 12.57 -16.43 -3.56
N PRO A 67 11.62 -16.99 -4.32
CA PRO A 67 10.27 -16.45 -4.43
C PRO A 67 9.54 -16.31 -3.09
N GLN A 68 9.68 -17.29 -2.19
CA GLN A 68 9.01 -17.30 -0.89
C GLN A 68 9.49 -16.14 -0.01
N PHE A 69 10.80 -15.90 0.03
CA PHE A 69 11.40 -14.78 0.74
C PHE A 69 10.97 -13.43 0.17
N THR A 70 10.94 -13.31 -1.16
CA THR A 70 10.49 -12.10 -1.86
C THR A 70 9.03 -11.77 -1.52
N LEU A 71 8.15 -12.78 -1.57
CA LEU A 71 6.74 -12.63 -1.20
C LEU A 71 6.57 -12.28 0.29
N ALA A 72 7.34 -12.93 1.17
CA ALA A 72 7.30 -12.63 2.60
C ALA A 72 7.68 -11.17 2.89
N LEU A 73 8.72 -10.63 2.23
CA LEU A 73 9.09 -9.23 2.34
C LEU A 73 7.97 -8.29 1.86
N GLY A 74 7.33 -8.63 0.73
CA GLY A 74 6.20 -7.86 0.18
C GLY A 74 4.97 -7.80 1.09
N ILE A 75 4.86 -8.69 2.08
CA ILE A 75 3.75 -8.73 3.05
C ILE A 75 4.18 -8.13 4.40
N ILE A 76 5.30 -8.61 4.94
CA ILE A 76 5.73 -8.30 6.31
C ILE A 76 6.15 -6.84 6.43
N VAL A 77 6.89 -6.30 5.45
CA VAL A 77 7.39 -4.92 5.53
C VAL A 77 6.24 -3.90 5.52
N PRO A 78 5.29 -3.94 4.57
CA PRO A 78 4.14 -3.04 4.61
C PRO A 78 3.29 -3.19 5.88
N LEU A 79 3.15 -4.41 6.40
CA LEU A 79 2.39 -4.66 7.63
C LEU A 79 3.06 -4.00 8.85
N ILE A 80 4.39 -4.15 9.00
CA ILE A 80 5.14 -3.50 10.07
C ILE A 80 5.03 -1.98 9.96
N ILE A 81 5.21 -1.41 8.75
CA ILE A 81 5.09 0.03 8.53
C ILE A 81 3.68 0.52 8.91
N ALA A 82 2.63 -0.20 8.50
CA ALA A 82 1.26 0.14 8.86
C ALA A 82 1.04 0.14 10.39
N VAL A 83 1.53 -0.88 11.09
CA VAL A 83 1.44 -0.96 12.56
C VAL A 83 2.18 0.19 13.23
N VAL A 84 3.39 0.51 12.78
CA VAL A 84 4.20 1.62 13.30
C VAL A 84 3.49 2.96 13.06
N LEU A 85 2.99 3.22 11.86
CA LEU A 85 2.24 4.45 11.55
C LEU A 85 0.98 4.58 12.40
N LEU A 86 0.24 3.49 12.62
CA LEU A 86 -0.94 3.48 13.49
C LEU A 86 -0.58 3.75 14.96
N ALA A 87 0.52 3.17 15.44
CA ALA A 87 1.02 3.40 16.80
C ALA A 87 1.44 4.86 17.00
N LEU A 88 2.21 5.40 16.05
CA LEU A 88 2.63 6.80 16.04
C LEU A 88 1.43 7.75 15.99
N PHE A 89 0.45 7.48 15.12
CA PHE A 89 -0.76 8.29 15.02
C PHE A 89 -1.57 8.29 16.32
N LYS A 90 -1.68 7.14 16.99
CA LYS A 90 -2.32 7.04 18.31
C LYS A 90 -1.56 7.81 19.38
N TYR A 91 -0.23 7.77 19.36
CA TYR A 91 0.62 8.52 20.30
C TYR A 91 0.41 10.03 20.12
N LEU A 92 0.52 10.53 18.88
CA LEU A 92 0.41 11.96 18.56
C LEU A 92 -0.98 12.55 18.82
N LYS A 93 -2.04 11.73 18.81
CA LYS A 93 -3.42 12.18 19.10
C LYS A 93 -3.74 12.16 20.61
N LYS A 94 -2.90 11.52 21.42
CA LYS A 94 -3.11 11.38 22.88
C LYS A 94 -2.55 12.58 23.66
N GLU A 95 -1.63 13.33 23.06
CA GLU A 95 -1.22 14.69 23.47
C GLU A 95 -2.16 15.74 22.85
#